data_AF-A0A9D3QIT8-F1
#
_entry.id   AF-A0A9D3QIT8-F1
#
_cell.length_a   1.000
_cell.length_b   1.000
_cell.length_c   1.000
_cell.angle_alpha   90.00
_cell.angle_beta   90.00
_cell.angle_gamma   90.00
#
_symmetry.space_group_name_H-M   'P 1'
#
loop_
_entity.id
_entity.type
_entity.pdbx_description
1 polymer ?
#
loop_
_entity_poly.entity_id
_entity_poly.type
_entity_poly.pdbx_seq_one_letter_code
_entity_poly.pdbx_strand_id
1 'polypeptide(L)'
;MFTVRGTDRGSFMSGKSVHNQRIERLWWDIRTCVTSKYYNACHSLKIDHLLDVSSRGREDLFAVHLTFLPKLKADLEAFINQLENLEDIQEPDIDWDVSADYGEDVDGVIVVPEFESPLNEQQLAELQLLIDQNDGDTDTRNLYLLCHEYVVTALSGV
;
A
#
# COMPACT_ATOMS: atom_id res chain seq x y z
N MET A 1 4.83 33.94 36.04
CA MET A 1 5.25 33.39 37.35
C MET A 1 3.97 32.96 38.06
N PHE A 2 3.66 31.66 38.09
CA PHE A 2 2.44 31.17 38.75
C PHE A 2 2.81 30.67 40.16
N THR A 3 2.27 31.36 41.17
CA THR A 3 2.75 31.34 42.57
C THR A 3 1.82 30.55 43.50
N VAL A 4 1.17 29.48 43.03
CA VAL A 4 0.49 28.52 43.91
C VAL A 4 0.56 27.13 43.26
N ARG A 5 1.20 26.16 43.93
CA ARG A 5 1.25 24.75 43.51
C ARG A 5 0.66 23.90 44.63
N GLY A 6 -0.37 23.11 44.32
CA GLY A 6 -0.91 22.09 45.23
C GLY A 6 0.00 20.86 45.27
N THR A 7 0.10 20.23 46.44
CA THR A 7 0.80 18.95 46.65
C THR A 7 0.04 17.81 45.97
N ASP A 8 0.78 16.93 45.30
CA ASP A 8 0.32 15.67 44.69
C ASP A 8 -0.32 15.75 43.28
N ARG A 9 0.37 16.37 42.31
CA ARG A 9 0.05 16.20 40.87
C ARG A 9 1.26 15.68 40.09
N GLY A 10 1.46 14.38 40.15
CA GLY A 10 2.43 13.63 39.34
C GLY A 10 2.07 13.46 37.85
N SER A 11 1.31 14.34 37.21
CA SER A 11 0.95 14.14 35.79
C SER A 11 0.48 15.42 35.11
N PHE A 12 1.42 16.34 34.88
CA PHE A 12 1.30 17.29 33.78
C PHE A 12 2.52 17.13 32.89
N MET A 13 2.41 16.25 31.90
CA MET A 13 3.34 16.22 30.78
C MET A 13 2.87 17.25 29.77
N SER A 14 3.58 18.37 29.69
CA SER A 14 3.37 19.37 28.65
C SER A 14 4.69 19.57 27.91
N GLY A 15 4.63 19.31 26.60
CA GLY A 15 5.71 19.33 25.63
C GLY A 15 5.13 18.97 24.26
N LYS A 16 5.85 19.24 23.16
CA LYS A 16 5.47 18.80 21.81
C LYS A 16 5.16 17.30 21.84
N SER A 17 4.14 16.86 21.09
CA SER A 17 3.71 15.46 21.05
C SER A 17 4.82 14.58 20.47
N VAL A 18 5.76 14.14 21.32
CA VAL A 18 6.74 13.08 21.04
C VAL A 18 6.12 11.67 21.19
N HIS A 19 4.80 11.61 21.43
CA HIS A 19 4.12 10.39 21.86
C HIS A 19 3.79 9.40 20.73
N ASN A 20 3.96 9.81 19.47
CA ASN A 20 3.59 9.01 18.30
C ASN A 20 4.78 8.71 17.37
N GLN A 21 6.00 9.10 17.76
CA GLN A 21 7.20 9.01 16.92
C GLN A 21 7.49 7.60 16.42
N ARG A 22 7.30 6.58 17.27
CA ARG A 22 7.51 5.17 16.88
C ARG A 22 6.50 4.72 15.83
N ILE A 23 5.24 5.13 15.96
CA ILE A 23 4.19 4.82 15.00
C ILE A 23 4.47 5.54 13.69
N GLU A 24 4.79 6.82 13.74
CA GLU A 24 5.10 7.63 12.56
C GLU A 24 6.35 7.13 11.81
N ARG A 25 7.39 6.68 12.53
CA ARG A 25 8.57 6.05 11.93
C ARG A 25 8.23 4.73 11.27
N LEU A 26 7.45 3.88 11.94
CA LEU A 26 6.95 2.64 11.35
C LEU A 26 6.16 2.90 10.07
N TRP A 27 5.30 3.92 10.06
CA TRP A 27 4.59 4.34 8.85
C TRP A 27 5.53 4.80 7.74
N TRP A 28 6.57 5.55 8.08
CA TRP A 28 7.58 5.99 7.10
C TRP A 28 8.37 4.80 6.52
N ASP A 29 8.79 3.84 7.35
CA ASP A 29 9.51 2.65 6.93
C ASP A 29 8.63 1.77 6.03
N ILE A 30 7.38 1.52 6.43
CA ILE A 30 6.40 0.80 5.60
C ILE A 30 6.20 1.52 4.27
N ARG A 31 6.07 2.84 4.29
CA ARG A 31 5.87 3.62 3.07
C ARG A 31 7.07 3.55 2.15
N THR A 32 8.26 3.78 2.68
CA THR A 32 9.49 3.87 1.91
C THR A 32 9.91 2.50 1.38
N CYS A 33 9.90 1.48 2.23
CA CYS A 33 10.42 0.15 1.91
C CYS A 33 9.42 -0.73 1.18
N VAL A 34 8.11 -0.56 1.43
CA VAL A 34 7.08 -1.49 0.93
C VAL A 34 6.08 -0.82 0.00
N THR A 35 5.36 0.23 0.43
CA THR A 35 4.19 0.70 -0.33
C THR A 35 4.54 1.69 -1.46
N SER A 36 5.67 2.39 -1.38
CA SER A 36 6.11 3.39 -2.38
C SER A 36 6.19 2.81 -3.79
N LYS A 37 6.74 1.59 -3.94
CA LYS A 37 6.85 0.93 -5.26
C LYS A 37 5.50 0.63 -5.88
N TYR A 38 4.53 0.16 -5.10
CA TYR A 38 3.17 -0.11 -5.56
C TYR A 38 2.42 1.18 -5.89
N TYR A 39 2.55 2.20 -5.04
CA TYR A 39 2.00 3.52 -5.29
C TYR A 39 2.53 4.11 -6.60
N ASN A 40 3.86 4.09 -6.80
CA ASN A 40 4.49 4.61 -8.01
C ASN A 40 4.06 3.82 -9.25
N ALA A 41 3.95 2.49 -9.16
CA ALA A 41 3.47 1.67 -10.26
C ALA A 41 2.01 2.02 -10.63
N CYS A 42 1.09 2.08 -9.67
CA CYS A 42 -0.30 2.49 -9.90
C CYS A 42 -0.39 3.92 -10.46
N HIS A 43 0.39 4.85 -9.91
CA HIS A 43 0.41 6.23 -10.35
C HIS A 43 0.93 6.36 -11.79
N SER A 44 1.98 5.61 -12.15
CA SER A 44 2.50 5.56 -13.53
C SER A 44 1.45 5.02 -14.51
N LEU A 45 0.75 3.93 -14.15
CA LEU A 45 -0.30 3.35 -14.97
C LEU A 45 -1.46 4.32 -15.19
N LYS A 46 -1.82 5.08 -14.15
CA LYS A 46 -2.86 6.11 -14.22
C LYS A 46 -2.47 7.29 -15.12
N ILE A 47 -1.22 7.77 -15.00
CA ILE A 47 -0.70 8.83 -15.87
C ILE A 47 -0.71 8.40 -17.33
N ASP A 48 -0.32 7.15 -17.60
CA ASP A 48 -0.27 6.60 -18.96
C ASP A 48 -1.66 6.21 -19.51
N HIS A 49 -2.73 6.45 -18.75
CA HIS A 49 -4.10 6.07 -19.10
C HIS A 49 -4.30 4.56 -19.33
N LEU A 50 -3.50 3.72 -18.67
CA LEU A 50 -3.56 2.26 -18.72
C LEU A 50 -4.36 1.65 -17.56
N LEU A 51 -4.76 2.47 -16.59
CA LEU A 51 -5.52 2.07 -15.41
C LEU A 51 -6.65 3.07 -15.18
N ASP A 52 -7.88 2.59 -15.34
CA ASP A 52 -9.10 3.33 -15.05
C ASP A 52 -9.70 2.89 -13.70
N VAL A 53 -9.78 3.83 -12.76
CA VAL A 53 -10.37 3.61 -11.41
C VAL A 53 -11.87 3.96 -11.40
N SER A 54 -12.45 4.34 -12.54
CA SER A 54 -13.88 4.65 -12.62
C SER A 54 -14.73 3.39 -12.43
N SER A 55 -16.03 3.56 -12.16
CA SER A 55 -16.99 2.44 -12.04
C SER A 55 -17.08 1.55 -13.29
N ARG A 56 -16.51 1.99 -14.42
CA ARG A 56 -16.43 1.23 -15.66
C ARG A 56 -15.18 0.33 -15.72
N GLY A 57 -14.09 0.67 -15.03
CA GLY A 57 -12.82 -0.07 -14.99
C GLY A 57 -12.79 -1.20 -13.96
N ARG A 58 -13.84 -2.04 -13.94
CA ARG A 58 -13.87 -3.19 -13.01
C ARG A 58 -12.79 -4.23 -13.35
N GLU A 59 -12.41 -4.31 -14.63
CA GLU A 59 -11.35 -5.17 -15.11
C GLU A 59 -9.99 -4.72 -14.56
N ASP A 60 -9.72 -3.41 -14.56
CA ASP A 60 -8.50 -2.82 -14.02
C ASP A 60 -8.38 -3.06 -12.51
N LEU A 61 -9.45 -2.79 -11.75
CA LEU A 61 -9.47 -3.06 -10.31
C LEU A 61 -9.21 -4.53 -9.99
N PHE A 62 -9.84 -5.44 -10.73
CA PHE A 62 -9.63 -6.87 -10.57
C PHE A 62 -8.20 -7.30 -10.90
N ALA A 63 -7.65 -6.80 -12.01
CA ALA A 63 -6.29 -7.10 -12.44
C ALA A 63 -5.25 -6.58 -11.44
N VAL A 64 -5.42 -5.37 -10.91
CA VAL A 64 -4.59 -4.83 -9.82
C VAL A 64 -4.69 -5.71 -8.58
N HIS A 65 -5.90 -6.09 -8.16
CA HIS A 65 -6.07 -6.93 -6.98
C HIS A 65 -5.40 -8.30 -7.12
N LEU A 66 -5.45 -8.92 -8.29
CA LEU A 66 -4.79 -10.23 -8.49
C LEU A 66 -3.27 -10.14 -8.55
N THR A 67 -2.71 -9.04 -9.06
CA THR A 67 -1.27 -8.92 -9.28
C THR A 67 -0.56 -8.21 -8.13
N PHE A 68 -1.09 -7.08 -7.65
CA PHE A 68 -0.41 -6.26 -6.65
C PHE A 68 -0.66 -6.76 -5.24
N LEU A 69 -1.87 -7.26 -4.93
CA LEU A 69 -2.22 -7.62 -3.56
C LEU A 69 -1.41 -8.80 -3.01
N PRO A 70 -1.19 -9.91 -3.75
CA PRO A 70 -0.37 -11.02 -3.24
C PRO A 70 1.08 -10.59 -3.01
N LYS A 71 1.65 -9.79 -3.93
CA LYS A 71 3.03 -9.30 -3.83
C LYS A 71 3.18 -8.31 -2.66
N LEU A 72 2.22 -7.40 -2.49
CA LEU A 72 2.19 -6.48 -1.35
C LEU A 72 2.13 -7.22 -0.03
N LYS A 73 1.30 -8.27 0.07
CA LYS A 73 1.23 -9.12 1.28
C LYS A 73 2.57 -9.81 1.54
N ALA A 74 3.16 -10.42 0.53
CA ALA A 74 4.46 -11.09 0.66
C ALA A 74 5.57 -10.12 1.10
N ASP A 75 5.60 -8.91 0.55
CA ASP A 75 6.57 -7.89 0.96
C ASP A 75 6.34 -7.38 2.39
N LEU A 76 5.08 -7.22 2.80
CA LEU A 76 4.75 -6.84 4.18
C LEU A 76 5.18 -7.93 5.16
N GLU A 77 4.94 -9.21 4.83
CA GLU A 77 5.42 -10.34 5.62
C GLU A 77 6.95 -10.37 5.69
N ALA A 78 7.64 -10.15 4.56
CA ALA A 78 9.10 -10.05 4.53
C ALA A 78 9.62 -8.87 5.38
N PHE A 79 8.95 -7.71 5.33
CA PHE A 79 9.28 -6.55 6.15
C PHE A 79 9.09 -6.83 7.64
N ILE A 80 7.99 -7.47 8.04
CA ILE A 80 7.74 -7.86 9.43
C ILE A 80 8.82 -8.83 9.91
N ASN A 81 9.14 -9.86 9.12
CA ASN A 81 10.20 -10.80 9.45
C ASN A 81 11.57 -10.11 9.62
N GLN A 82 11.89 -9.10 8.80
CA GLN A 82 13.11 -8.31 8.98
C GLN A 82 13.08 -7.51 10.29
N LEU A 83 11.93 -6.89 10.61
CA LEU A 83 11.74 -6.11 11.82
C LEU A 83 11.87 -6.97 13.09
N GLU A 84 11.40 -8.22 13.05
CA GLU A 84 11.53 -9.18 14.16
C GLU A 84 12.98 -9.64 14.39
N ASN A 85 13.81 -9.63 13.35
CA ASN A 85 15.21 -10.05 13.41
C ASN A 85 16.20 -8.91 13.73
N LEU A 86 15.73 -7.66 13.81
CA LEU A 86 16.55 -6.51 14.18
C LEU A 86 16.59 -6.37 15.71
N GLU A 87 17.62 -6.94 16.35
CA GLU A 87 18.04 -6.51 17.68
C GLU A 87 18.62 -5.08 17.56
N ASP A 88 18.01 -4.12 18.28
CA ASP A 88 18.42 -2.72 18.40
C ASP A 88 18.45 -1.90 17.10
N ILE A 89 17.28 -1.43 16.67
CA ILE A 89 17.19 -0.27 15.77
C ILE A 89 17.63 0.96 16.56
N GLN A 90 18.88 1.43 16.35
CA GLN A 90 19.24 2.78 16.76
C GLN A 90 18.34 3.77 16.02
N GLU A 91 17.59 4.56 16.76
CA GLU A 91 16.72 5.62 16.22
C GLU A 91 17.59 6.81 15.76
N PRO A 92 17.80 7.04 14.46
CA PRO A 92 18.40 8.30 14.01
C PRO A 92 17.37 9.44 14.19
N ASP A 93 17.84 10.63 14.53
CA ASP A 93 17.02 11.84 14.57
C ASP A 93 16.45 12.12 13.17
N ILE A 94 15.13 12.00 13.02
CA ILE A 94 14.41 12.25 11.76
C ILE A 94 13.93 13.70 11.73
N ASP A 95 14.11 14.35 10.58
CA ASP A 95 13.46 15.62 10.28
C ASP A 95 11.99 15.38 9.85
N TRP A 96 11.08 15.69 10.77
CA TRP A 96 9.64 15.50 10.63
C TRP A 96 9.00 16.41 9.58
N ASP A 97 9.61 17.56 9.27
CA ASP A 97 9.06 18.52 8.31
C ASP A 97 9.11 17.98 6.87
N VAL A 98 10.02 17.04 6.58
CA VAL A 98 10.13 16.36 5.28
C VAL A 98 9.18 15.16 5.19
N SER A 99 8.90 14.50 6.32
CA SER A 99 8.04 13.31 6.36
C SER A 99 6.55 13.63 6.31
N ALA A 100 6.19 14.86 6.69
CA ALA A 100 4.82 15.35 6.73
C ALA A 100 4.36 16.07 5.45
N ASP A 101 5.15 16.05 4.37
CA ASP A 101 4.68 16.46 3.04
C ASP A 101 3.74 15.39 2.47
N TYR A 102 2.58 15.27 3.11
CA TYR A 102 1.42 14.60 2.58
C TYR A 102 0.81 15.61 1.61
N GLY A 103 0.99 15.41 0.29
CA GLY A 103 0.23 16.18 -0.70
C GLY A 103 -1.26 16.20 -0.35
N GLU A 104 -2.01 17.21 -0.78
CA GLU A 104 -3.37 17.54 -0.32
C GLU A 104 -4.16 16.34 0.23
N ASP A 105 -4.38 16.34 1.56
CA ASP A 105 -5.26 15.38 2.24
C ASP A 105 -6.67 15.50 1.64
N VAL A 106 -7.01 14.55 0.78
CA VAL A 106 -8.40 14.33 0.39
C VAL A 106 -9.07 13.63 1.58
N ASP A 107 -9.71 14.45 2.44
CA ASP A 107 -10.66 14.00 3.48
C ASP A 107 -11.83 13.26 2.80
N GLY A 108 -11.59 12.01 2.47
CA GLY A 108 -12.51 11.15 1.76
C GLY A 108 -12.65 9.83 2.50
N VAL A 109 -13.89 9.44 2.80
CA VAL A 109 -14.18 8.06 3.18
C VAL A 109 -13.88 7.19 1.96
N ILE A 110 -12.86 6.35 2.04
CA ILE A 110 -12.55 5.37 1.00
C ILE A 110 -13.66 4.32 1.03
N VAL A 111 -14.61 4.43 0.09
CA VAL A 111 -15.59 3.39 -0.16
C VAL A 111 -14.97 2.40 -1.13
N VAL A 112 -14.65 1.21 -0.65
CA VAL A 112 -14.18 0.11 -1.51
C VAL A 112 -15.42 -0.45 -2.22
N PRO A 113 -15.49 -0.39 -3.56
CA PRO A 113 -16.60 -0.97 -4.30
C PRO A 113 -16.57 -2.50 -4.16
N GLU A 114 -17.70 -3.09 -3.80
CA GLU A 114 -17.87 -4.55 -3.87
C GLU A 114 -18.31 -4.92 -5.29
N PHE A 115 -17.60 -5.84 -5.93
CA PHE A 115 -17.94 -6.35 -7.26
C PHE A 115 -17.72 -7.87 -7.30
N GLU A 116 -18.57 -8.57 -8.05
CA GLU A 116 -18.42 -10.01 -8.28
C GLU A 116 -17.23 -10.29 -9.21
N SER A 117 -16.59 -11.44 -9.02
CA SER A 117 -15.49 -11.87 -9.90
C SER A 117 -16.00 -11.96 -11.35
N PRO A 118 -15.34 -11.28 -12.30
CA PRO A 118 -15.68 -11.38 -13.72
C PRO A 118 -15.35 -12.76 -14.33
N LEU A 119 -14.49 -13.53 -13.65
CA LEU A 119 -13.99 -14.82 -14.12
C LEU A 119 -14.59 -15.99 -13.32
N ASN A 120 -14.78 -17.11 -14.02
CA ASN A 120 -15.11 -18.40 -13.41
C ASN A 120 -13.88 -19.02 -12.72
N GLU A 121 -14.10 -20.00 -11.83
CA GLU A 121 -13.00 -20.66 -11.08
C GLU A 121 -11.90 -21.25 -11.97
N GLN A 122 -12.27 -21.80 -13.13
CA GLN A 122 -11.31 -22.36 -14.09
C GLN A 122 -10.41 -21.27 -14.70
N GLN A 123 -11.01 -20.18 -15.19
CA GLN A 123 -10.29 -19.04 -15.77
C GLN A 123 -9.41 -18.35 -14.72
N LEU A 124 -9.88 -18.30 -13.47
CA LEU A 124 -9.12 -17.74 -12.36
C LEU A 124 -7.88 -18.58 -12.03
N ALA A 125 -8.01 -19.91 -12.02
CA ALA A 125 -6.87 -20.81 -11.82
C ALA A 125 -5.85 -20.74 -12.98
N GLU A 126 -6.31 -20.64 -14.23
CA GLU A 126 -5.43 -20.44 -15.38
C GLU A 126 -4.68 -19.11 -15.29
N LEU A 127 -5.38 -18.03 -14.94
CA LEU A 127 -4.79 -16.71 -14.76
C LEU A 127 -3.76 -16.69 -13.61
N GLN A 128 -4.06 -17.35 -12.48
CA GLN A 128 -3.11 -17.48 -11.38
C GLN A 128 -1.84 -18.24 -11.82
N LEU A 129 -2.00 -19.35 -12.55
CA LEU A 129 -0.87 -20.10 -13.07
C LEU A 129 -0.01 -19.24 -14.01
N LEU A 130 -0.64 -18.43 -14.86
CA LEU A 130 0.06 -17.51 -15.75
C LEU A 130 0.83 -16.44 -14.98
N ILE A 131 0.24 -15.89 -13.91
CA ILE A 131 0.92 -14.91 -13.04
C ILE A 131 2.12 -15.56 -12.36
N ASP A 132 1.94 -16.74 -11.74
CA ASP A 132 3.00 -17.46 -11.02
C ASP A 132 4.19 -17.80 -11.93
N GLN A 133 3.94 -18.13 -13.20
CA GLN A 133 5.00 -18.40 -14.18
C GLN A 133 5.82 -17.16 -14.54
N ASN A 134 5.22 -15.97 -14.50
CA ASN A 134 5.85 -14.71 -14.90
C ASN A 134 6.32 -13.88 -13.70
N ASP A 135 6.01 -14.29 -12.47
CA ASP A 135 6.18 -13.49 -11.26
C ASP A 135 7.64 -13.11 -10.94
N GLY A 136 8.58 -13.99 -11.29
CA GLY A 136 10.01 -13.85 -10.97
C GLY A 136 10.83 -13.01 -11.95
N ASP A 137 10.39 -12.85 -13.20
CA ASP A 137 11.19 -12.21 -14.27
C ASP A 137 10.60 -10.86 -14.73
N THR A 138 9.39 -10.53 -14.30
CA THR A 138 8.58 -9.47 -14.93
C THR A 138 8.28 -8.31 -13.97
N ASP A 139 8.45 -7.08 -14.46
CA ASP A 139 8.06 -5.86 -13.74
C ASP A 139 6.57 -5.89 -13.34
N THR A 140 6.24 -5.34 -12.17
CA THR A 140 4.88 -5.36 -11.60
C THR A 140 3.86 -4.72 -12.55
N ARG A 141 4.31 -3.71 -13.30
CA ARG A 141 3.53 -3.07 -14.37
C ARG A 141 3.19 -4.03 -15.51
N ASN A 142 4.16 -4.82 -15.97
CA ASN A 142 3.97 -5.76 -17.07
C ASN A 142 3.07 -6.93 -16.66
N LEU A 143 3.19 -7.40 -15.41
CA LEU A 143 2.28 -8.40 -14.85
C LEU A 143 0.83 -7.89 -14.81
N TYR A 144 0.63 -6.62 -14.45
CA TYR A 144 -0.68 -5.99 -14.53
C TYR A 144 -1.22 -5.98 -15.96
N LEU A 145 -0.42 -5.57 -16.94
CA LEU A 145 -0.85 -5.52 -18.34
C LEU A 145 -1.25 -6.91 -18.87
N LEU A 146 -0.46 -7.94 -18.56
CA LEU A 146 -0.75 -9.32 -18.91
C LEU A 146 -2.08 -9.78 -18.29
N CYS A 147 -2.27 -9.51 -17.00
CA CYS A 147 -3.48 -9.88 -16.27
C CYS A 147 -4.71 -9.15 -16.83
N HIS A 148 -4.59 -7.85 -17.06
CA HIS A 148 -5.64 -7.03 -17.64
C HIS A 148 -6.04 -7.51 -19.04
N GLU A 149 -5.07 -7.82 -19.91
CA GLU A 149 -5.34 -8.36 -21.25
C GLU A 149 -6.10 -9.70 -21.20
N TYR A 150 -5.71 -10.60 -20.30
CA TYR A 150 -6.42 -11.87 -20.11
C TYR A 150 -7.86 -11.63 -19.63
N VAL A 151 -8.07 -10.76 -18.64
CA VAL A 151 -9.40 -10.44 -18.09
C VAL A 151 -10.30 -9.85 -19.16
N VAL A 152 -9.80 -8.89 -19.95
CA VAL A 152 -10.54 -8.29 -21.07
C VAL A 152 -10.87 -9.34 -22.13
N THR A 153 -9.93 -10.21 -22.47
CA THR A 153 -10.13 -11.27 -23.46
C THR A 153 -11.21 -12.24 -22.98
N ALA A 154 -11.11 -12.72 -21.74
CA ALA A 154 -12.06 -13.63 -21.13
C ALA A 154 -13.48 -13.06 -21.05
N LEU A 155 -13.61 -11.74 -20.83
CA LEU A 155 -14.89 -11.03 -20.83
C LEU A 155 -15.44 -10.74 -22.24
N SER A 156 -14.56 -10.59 -23.23
CA SER A 156 -14.94 -10.32 -24.62
C SER A 156 -15.49 -11.53 -25.36
N GLY A 157 -15.32 -12.75 -24.82
CA GLY A 157 -15.94 -13.98 -25.32
C GLY A 157 -15.48 -14.41 -26.72
N VAL A 158 -14.30 -13.96 -27.17
CA VAL A 158 -13.63 -14.38 -28.40
C VAL A 158 -12.64 -15.50 -28.12
#